data_AF-A0A933H051-F1
#
_entry.id   AF-A0A933H051-F1
#
_cell.length_a   1.000
_cell.length_b   1.000
_cell.length_c   1.000
_cell.angle_alpha   90.00
_cell.angle_beta   90.00
_cell.angle_gamma   90.00
#
_symmetry.space_group_name_H-M   'P 1'
#
loop_
_entity.id
_entity.type
_entity.pdbx_description
1 polymer ?
#
loop_
_entity_poly.entity_id
_entity_poly.type
_entity_poly.pdbx_seq_one_letter_code
_entity_poly.pdbx_strand_id
1 'polypeptide(L)'
;MNRLSLLVLPVLLALAGVAPAQAGDRPTMGVEERIFCICPENCGKGLANCVCAWSDWYRVVIAQLQARGLSDAEIAERFIALYGEEMRASPEGAGAGEILARAVPISIFGVGLALVAFVGWRWRRAGRRAKADPAGPSAVPPATPEDDALVREALEREEDSR
;
A
#
# COMPACT_ATOMS: atom_id res chain seq x y z
N MET A 1 -29.75 -13.39 10.18
CA MET A 1 -28.86 -12.20 10.30
C MET A 1 -27.60 -12.45 9.49
N ASN A 2 -27.52 -11.85 8.31
CA ASN A 2 -26.57 -12.23 7.26
C ASN A 2 -25.11 -12.02 7.67
N ARG A 3 -24.35 -13.11 7.80
CA ARG A 3 -22.90 -13.11 8.02
C ARG A 3 -22.12 -12.38 6.91
N LEU A 4 -22.74 -12.22 5.73
CA LEU A 4 -22.22 -11.36 4.66
C LEU A 4 -22.22 -9.87 5.06
N SER A 5 -23.23 -9.40 5.79
CA SER A 5 -23.34 -7.99 6.18
C SER A 5 -22.22 -7.56 7.15
N LEU A 6 -21.69 -8.50 7.95
CA LEU A 6 -20.58 -8.23 8.88
C LEU A 6 -19.22 -8.09 8.19
N LEU A 7 -19.04 -8.63 6.98
CA LEU A 7 -17.78 -8.55 6.24
C LEU A 7 -17.75 -7.40 5.22
N VAL A 8 -18.92 -6.96 4.75
CA VAL A 8 -19.04 -5.88 3.76
C VAL A 8 -18.70 -4.51 4.38
N LEU A 9 -19.07 -4.29 5.64
CA LEU A 9 -18.83 -3.02 6.34
C LEU A 9 -17.34 -2.68 6.55
N PRO A 10 -16.45 -3.58 7.04
CA PRO A 10 -15.04 -3.26 7.20
C PRO A 10 -14.30 -3.12 5.85
N VAL A 11 -14.75 -3.81 4.81
CA VAL A 11 -14.17 -3.70 3.46
C VAL A 11 -14.51 -2.33 2.85
N LEU A 12 -15.75 -1.87 2.97
CA LEU A 12 -16.15 -0.54 2.51
C LEU A 12 -15.42 0.59 3.27
N LEU A 13 -15.19 0.43 4.58
CA LEU A 13 -14.40 1.40 5.36
C LEU A 13 -12.92 1.43 4.92
N ALA A 14 -12.35 0.28 4.57
CA ALA A 14 -10.96 0.20 4.09
C ALA A 14 -10.77 0.86 2.72
N LEU A 15 -11.78 0.78 1.82
CA LEU A 15 -11.72 1.46 0.53
C LEU A 15 -11.89 2.98 0.64
N ALA A 16 -12.62 3.48 1.63
CA ALA A 16 -12.83 4.92 1.82
C ALA A 16 -11.58 5.68 2.33
N GLY A 17 -10.55 4.97 2.83
CA GLY A 17 -9.34 5.56 3.39
C GLY A 17 -8.16 5.70 2.43
N VAL A 18 -8.28 5.27 1.17
CA VAL A 18 -7.19 5.38 0.19
C VAL A 18 -7.22 6.78 -0.42
N ALA A 19 -6.65 7.75 0.30
CA ALA A 19 -6.31 9.03 -0.29
C ALA A 19 -5.28 8.78 -1.42
N PRO A 20 -5.44 9.37 -2.62
CA PRO A 20 -4.37 9.35 -3.59
C PRO A 20 -3.16 10.02 -2.96
N ALA A 21 -2.07 9.28 -2.81
CA ALA A 21 -0.78 9.87 -2.52
C ALA A 21 -0.45 10.76 -3.72
N GLN A 22 -0.66 12.07 -3.56
CA GLN A 22 -0.21 13.06 -4.51
C GLN A 22 1.30 12.85 -4.62
N ALA A 23 1.74 12.22 -5.71
CA ALA A 23 3.12 12.33 -6.13
C ALA A 23 3.34 13.81 -6.35
N GLY A 24 3.93 14.47 -5.36
CA GLY A 24 4.22 15.89 -5.45
C GLY A 24 5.06 16.09 -6.68
N ASP A 25 4.48 16.75 -7.68
CA ASP A 25 5.19 17.30 -8.81
C ASP A 25 6.17 18.31 -8.20
N ARG A 26 7.37 17.81 -7.87
CA ARG A 26 8.38 18.62 -7.23
C ARG A 26 8.73 19.68 -8.28
N PRO A 27 8.66 20.99 -7.96
CA PRO A 27 9.22 22.00 -8.85
C PRO A 27 10.61 21.53 -9.22
N THR A 28 10.97 21.56 -10.51
CA THR A 28 12.28 21.15 -10.99
C THR A 28 13.32 22.04 -10.33
N MET A 29 13.74 21.63 -9.13
CA MET A 29 14.67 22.37 -8.30
C MET A 29 16.00 22.36 -9.04
N GLY A 30 16.56 23.53 -9.27
CA GLY A 30 17.85 23.65 -9.96
C GLY A 30 18.93 22.86 -9.20
N VAL A 31 20.02 22.50 -9.88
CA VAL A 31 21.18 21.81 -9.25
C VAL A 31 21.58 22.49 -7.93
N GLU A 32 21.54 23.83 -7.92
CA GLU A 32 21.96 24.70 -6.83
C GLU A 32 21.12 24.56 -5.54
N GLU A 33 19.88 24.08 -5.64
CA GLU A 33 18.99 23.84 -4.51
C GLU A 33 19.18 22.43 -3.90
N ARG A 34 19.89 21.55 -4.62
CA ARG A 34 20.13 20.16 -4.21
C ARG A 34 21.48 19.97 -3.51
N ILE A 35 22.38 20.94 -3.62
CA ILE A 35 23.76 20.86 -3.10
C ILE A 35 24.15 22.03 -2.20
N PHE A 36 24.96 21.74 -1.18
CA PHE A 36 25.63 22.72 -0.33
C PHE A 36 26.89 23.27 -1.01
N CYS A 37 27.18 24.55 -0.77
CA CYS A 37 28.44 25.14 -1.19
C CYS A 37 29.56 24.73 -0.22
N ILE A 38 30.44 23.83 -0.66
CA ILE A 38 31.67 23.49 0.06
C ILE A 38 32.71 24.55 -0.26
N CYS A 39 32.91 25.47 0.67
CA CYS A 39 33.98 26.46 0.63
C CYS A 39 34.91 26.27 1.84
N PRO A 40 36.18 26.72 1.77
CA PRO A 40 37.14 26.58 2.88
C PRO A 40 36.69 27.30 4.16
N GLU A 41 35.81 28.31 4.03
CA GLU A 41 35.22 29.06 5.14
C GLU A 41 34.01 28.35 5.77
N ASN A 42 33.60 27.22 5.20
CA ASN A 42 32.47 26.39 5.62
C ASN A 42 31.20 27.19 5.94
N CYS A 43 30.75 28.00 4.98
CA CYS A 43 29.63 28.92 5.16
C CYS A 43 28.27 28.23 5.46
N GLY A 44 28.16 26.91 5.27
CA GLY A 44 26.97 26.12 5.59
C GLY A 44 25.72 26.47 4.77
N LYS A 45 25.86 27.19 3.65
CA LYS A 45 24.75 27.62 2.80
C LYS A 45 24.58 26.71 1.60
N GLY A 46 23.33 26.48 1.19
CA GLY A 46 23.00 25.88 -0.11
C GLY A 46 23.60 26.69 -1.24
N LEU A 47 24.03 26.04 -2.33
CA LEU A 47 24.70 26.72 -3.44
C LEU A 47 23.86 27.85 -4.04
N ALA A 48 22.53 27.68 -4.08
CA ALA A 48 21.58 28.71 -4.51
C ALA A 48 21.70 30.02 -3.71
N ASN A 49 22.03 29.92 -2.41
CA ASN A 49 22.07 31.03 -1.45
C ASN A 49 23.50 31.51 -1.11
N CYS A 50 24.52 30.92 -1.72
CA CYS A 50 25.93 31.26 -1.45
C CYS A 50 26.49 32.20 -2.53
N VAL A 51 27.20 33.24 -2.08
CA VAL A 51 27.76 34.32 -2.94
C VAL A 51 29.29 34.43 -2.84
N CYS A 52 29.98 33.33 -2.57
CA CYS A 52 31.45 33.29 -2.55
C CYS A 52 32.03 32.96 -3.93
N ALA A 53 33.30 33.28 -4.17
CA ALA A 53 33.99 32.99 -5.43
C ALA A 53 33.96 31.50 -5.81
N TRP A 54 33.88 30.62 -4.80
CA TRP A 54 33.78 29.17 -4.99
C TRP A 54 32.39 28.74 -5.47
N SER A 55 31.33 29.41 -5.00
CA SER A 55 29.96 29.25 -5.50
C SER A 55 29.87 29.65 -6.97
N ASP A 56 30.46 30.79 -7.34
CA ASP A 56 30.48 31.25 -8.73
C ASP A 56 31.18 30.26 -9.66
N TRP A 57 32.30 29.67 -9.21
CA TRP A 57 32.99 28.63 -9.95
C TRP A 57 32.12 27.39 -10.16
N TYR A 58 31.44 26.91 -9.11
CA TYR A 58 30.50 25.78 -9.24
C TYR A 58 29.38 26.07 -10.23
N ARG A 59 28.79 27.28 -10.22
CA ARG A 59 27.74 27.69 -11.16
C ARG A 59 28.23 27.65 -12.61
N VAL A 60 29.44 28.12 -12.86
CA VAL A 60 30.06 28.04 -14.20
C VAL A 60 30.23 26.59 -14.65
N VAL A 61 30.69 25.69 -13.76
CA VAL A 61 30.84 24.26 -14.09
C VAL A 61 29.49 23.60 -14.33
N ILE A 62 28.48 23.91 -13.52
CA ILE A 62 27.10 23.41 -13.69
C ILE A 62 26.55 23.84 -15.05
N ALA A 63 26.68 25.13 -15.40
CA ALA A 63 26.23 25.65 -16.69
C ALA A 63 26.93 24.95 -17.88
N GLN A 64 28.24 24.63 -17.75
CA GLN A 64 28.95 23.86 -18.77
C GLN A 64 28.45 22.43 -18.89
N LEU A 65 28.09 21.77 -17.78
CA LEU A 65 27.55 20.42 -17.79
C LEU A 65 26.12 20.38 -18.36
N GLN A 66 25.30 21.38 -18.04
CA GLN A 66 23.97 21.54 -18.63
C GLN A 66 24.08 21.79 -20.15
N ALA A 67 25.04 22.60 -20.59
CA ALA A 67 25.30 22.82 -22.02
C ALA A 67 25.74 21.54 -22.76
N ARG A 68 26.26 20.54 -22.04
CA ARG A 68 26.59 19.21 -22.58
C ARG A 68 25.38 18.25 -22.57
N GLY A 69 24.21 18.72 -22.17
CA GLY A 69 22.96 17.95 -22.16
C GLY A 69 22.76 17.07 -20.93
N LEU A 70 23.54 17.26 -19.85
CA LEU A 70 23.30 16.54 -18.60
C LEU A 70 22.11 17.16 -17.87
N SER A 71 21.30 16.31 -17.23
CA SER A 71 20.20 16.75 -16.38
C SER A 71 20.68 17.25 -15.02
N ASP A 72 19.90 18.12 -14.39
CA ASP A 72 20.24 18.70 -13.08
C ASP A 72 20.45 17.64 -11.98
N ALA A 73 19.70 16.54 -12.04
CA ALA A 73 19.84 15.43 -11.11
C ALA A 73 21.19 14.70 -11.31
N GLU A 74 21.59 14.44 -12.56
CA GLU A 74 22.86 13.79 -12.87
C GLU A 74 24.06 14.66 -12.48
N ILE A 75 23.93 15.97 -12.66
CA ILE A 75 24.97 16.93 -12.26
C ILE A 75 25.12 16.93 -10.74
N ALA A 76 24.03 17.08 -10.00
CA ALA A 76 24.06 17.06 -8.54
C ALA A 76 24.68 15.77 -7.98
N GLU A 77 24.29 14.61 -8.53
CA GLU A 77 24.81 13.32 -8.07
C GLU A 77 26.29 13.14 -8.39
N ARG A 78 26.78 13.64 -9.54
CA ARG A 78 28.22 13.68 -9.83
C ARG A 78 28.99 14.54 -8.85
N PHE A 79 28.43 15.70 -8.49
CA PHE A 79 29.05 16.58 -7.49
C PHE A 79 29.10 15.92 -6.11
N ILE A 80 28.03 15.25 -5.69
CA ILE A 80 28.01 14.49 -4.42
C ILE A 80 29.02 13.32 -4.47
N ALA A 81 29.13 12.61 -5.60
CA ALA A 81 30.11 11.53 -5.74
C ALA A 81 31.57 12.02 -5.66
N LEU A 82 31.86 13.25 -6.11
CA LEU A 82 33.21 13.83 -6.11
C LEU A 82 33.58 14.47 -4.77
N TYR A 83 32.63 15.13 -4.09
CA TYR A 83 32.89 15.93 -2.89
C TYR A 83 32.34 15.30 -1.60
N GLY A 84 31.60 14.20 -1.70
CA GLY A 84 31.07 13.44 -0.56
C GLY A 84 29.64 13.81 -0.15
N GLU A 85 29.08 13.01 0.76
CA GLU A 85 27.70 13.14 1.28
C GLU A 85 27.42 14.52 1.92
N GLU A 86 28.46 15.20 2.42
CA GLU A 86 28.40 16.54 3.03
C GLU A 86 27.93 17.62 2.04
N MET A 87 28.06 17.37 0.73
CA MET A 87 27.57 18.26 -0.30
C MET A 87 26.06 18.17 -0.50
N ARG A 88 25.37 17.18 0.06
CA ARG A 88 23.94 16.97 -0.20
C ARG A 88 23.07 17.90 0.66
N ALA A 89 22.34 18.82 0.02
CA ALA A 89 21.45 19.76 0.72
C ALA A 89 20.08 19.18 1.08
N SER A 90 19.67 18.12 0.39
CA SER A 90 18.43 17.39 0.69
C SER A 90 18.73 16.10 1.45
N PRO A 91 18.05 15.78 2.56
CA PRO A 91 18.18 14.49 3.23
C PRO A 91 17.70 13.29 2.39
N GLU A 92 17.24 13.52 1.15
CA GLU A 92 16.83 12.47 0.22
C GLU A 92 17.97 12.14 -0.75
N GLY A 93 18.88 11.27 -0.31
CA GLY A 93 19.76 10.53 -1.22
C GLY A 93 18.94 9.57 -2.06
N ALA A 94 18.68 9.95 -3.31
CA ALA A 94 18.14 9.06 -4.33
C ALA A 94 19.16 7.96 -4.62
N GLY A 95 18.85 6.71 -4.28
CA GLY A 95 19.70 5.58 -4.68
C GLY A 95 19.33 4.26 -4.02
N ALA A 96 19.05 4.27 -2.72
CA ALA A 96 18.62 3.07 -1.98
C ALA A 96 17.50 3.37 -0.96
N GLY A 97 17.56 4.53 -0.31
CA GLY A 97 16.56 4.99 0.63
C GLY A 97 15.18 5.20 0.01
N GLU A 98 15.09 5.64 -1.25
CA GLU A 98 13.80 5.85 -1.95
C GLU A 98 13.09 4.53 -2.28
N ILE A 99 13.84 3.50 -2.69
CA ILE A 99 13.28 2.16 -2.94
C ILE A 99 12.78 1.57 -1.64
N LEU A 100 13.56 1.66 -0.55
CA LEU A 100 13.12 1.21 0.77
C LEU A 100 11.94 2.04 1.30
N ALA A 101 11.98 3.37 1.16
CA ALA A 101 10.89 4.27 1.58
C ALA A 101 9.59 4.01 0.83
N ARG A 102 9.64 3.57 -0.44
CA ARG A 102 8.46 3.14 -1.20
C ARG A 102 8.08 1.67 -1.00
N ALA A 103 9.06 0.79 -0.77
CA ALA A 103 8.83 -0.63 -0.54
C ALA A 103 8.27 -0.93 0.85
N VAL A 104 8.66 -0.17 1.89
CA VAL A 104 8.15 -0.31 3.26
C VAL A 104 6.62 -0.19 3.34
N PRO A 105 5.97 0.87 2.82
CA PRO A 105 4.51 0.94 2.89
C PRO A 105 3.83 -0.18 2.08
N ILE A 106 4.33 -0.50 0.88
CA ILE A 106 3.75 -1.57 0.02
C ILE A 106 3.88 -2.94 0.70
N SER A 107 5.02 -3.24 1.30
CA SER A 107 5.27 -4.51 2.00
C SER A 107 4.41 -4.65 3.25
N ILE A 108 4.23 -3.59 4.04
CA ILE A 108 3.34 -3.60 5.21
C ILE A 108 1.90 -3.93 4.78
N PHE A 109 1.39 -3.27 3.75
CA PHE A 109 0.04 -3.55 3.21
C PHE A 109 -0.08 -4.96 2.61
N GLY A 110 0.92 -5.39 1.84
CA GLY A 110 0.94 -6.72 1.24
C GLY A 110 0.96 -7.85 2.27
N VAL A 111 1.81 -7.72 3.30
CA VAL A 111 1.90 -8.69 4.41
C VAL A 111 0.61 -8.70 5.22
N GLY A 112 0.04 -7.53 5.53
CA GLY A 112 -1.23 -7.44 6.24
C GLY A 112 -2.38 -8.13 5.52
N LEU A 113 -2.52 -7.90 4.20
CA LEU A 113 -3.56 -8.50 3.38
C LEU A 113 -3.37 -10.03 3.26
N ALA A 114 -2.13 -10.48 3.06
CA ALA A 114 -1.80 -11.89 3.01
C ALA A 114 -2.13 -12.61 4.32
N LEU A 115 -1.87 -11.99 5.47
CA LEU A 115 -2.14 -12.56 6.78
C LEU A 115 -3.65 -12.70 7.04
N VAL A 116 -4.44 -11.69 6.68
CA VAL A 116 -5.92 -11.74 6.77
C VAL A 116 -6.48 -12.81 5.85
N ALA A 117 -6.01 -12.89 4.59
CA ALA A 117 -6.42 -13.92 3.65
C ALA A 117 -6.05 -15.32 4.15
N PHE A 118 -4.85 -15.48 4.72
CA PHE A 118 -4.38 -16.75 5.26
C PHE A 118 -5.18 -17.20 6.48
N VAL A 119 -5.43 -16.31 7.45
CA VAL A 119 -6.26 -16.61 8.63
C VAL A 119 -7.69 -16.95 8.19
N GLY A 120 -8.27 -16.18 7.27
CA GLY A 120 -9.59 -16.45 6.71
C GLY A 120 -9.66 -17.80 5.98
N TRP A 121 -8.64 -18.13 5.18
CA TRP A 121 -8.55 -19.42 4.49
C TRP A 121 -8.36 -20.57 5.48
N ARG A 122 -7.54 -20.39 6.52
CA ARG A 122 -7.28 -21.39 7.56
C ARG A 122 -8.52 -21.65 8.40
N TRP A 123 -9.29 -20.61 8.76
CA TRP A 123 -10.56 -20.76 9.45
C TRP A 123 -11.64 -21.41 8.57
N ARG A 124 -11.67 -21.09 7.27
CA ARG A 124 -12.55 -21.79 6.31
C ARG A 124 -12.19 -23.26 6.17
N ARG A 125 -10.90 -23.62 6.15
CA ARG A 125 -10.46 -25.02 6.12
C ARG A 125 -10.71 -25.76 7.43
N ALA A 126 -10.52 -25.12 8.57
CA ALA A 126 -10.84 -25.69 9.88
C ALA A 126 -12.35 -25.94 10.02
N GLY A 127 -13.19 -24.99 9.58
CA GLY A 127 -14.64 -25.16 9.55
C GLY A 127 -15.14 -26.18 8.52
N ARG A 128 -14.42 -26.37 7.40
CA ARG A 128 -14.71 -27.45 6.43
C ARG A 128 -14.32 -28.83 6.94
N ARG A 129 -13.28 -28.96 7.77
CA ARG A 129 -12.96 -30.23 8.44
C ARG A 129 -13.99 -30.60 9.50
N ALA A 130 -14.55 -29.61 10.19
CA ALA A 130 -15.70 -29.83 11.09
C ALA A 130 -17.03 -30.12 10.35
N LYS A 131 -17.09 -29.86 9.02
CA LYS A 131 -18.23 -30.19 8.15
C LYS A 131 -18.00 -31.39 7.23
N ALA A 132 -16.81 -31.99 7.30
CA ALA A 132 -16.49 -33.24 6.61
C ALA A 132 -16.73 -34.41 7.56
N ASP A 133 -17.89 -34.42 8.20
CA ASP A 133 -18.56 -35.68 8.52
C ASP A 133 -19.33 -36.09 7.25
N PRO A 134 -19.15 -37.30 6.72
CA PRO A 134 -19.93 -37.79 5.60
C PRO A 134 -21.32 -38.21 6.08
N ALA A 135 -22.07 -37.28 6.66
CA ALA A 135 -23.52 -37.40 6.71
C ALA A 135 -24.04 -36.86 5.38
N GLY A 136 -24.41 -37.77 4.48
CA GLY A 136 -25.07 -37.49 3.22
C GLY A 136 -26.37 -36.70 3.39
N PRO A 137 -27.13 -36.43 2.31
CA PRO A 137 -28.40 -35.71 2.39
C PRO A 137 -29.22 -36.29 3.53
N SER A 138 -29.60 -35.42 4.47
CA SER A 138 -30.39 -35.78 5.64
C SER A 138 -31.58 -36.61 5.17
N ALA A 139 -31.49 -37.91 5.41
CA ALA A 139 -32.59 -38.82 5.18
C ALA A 139 -33.63 -38.46 6.24
N VAL A 140 -34.57 -37.60 5.84
CA VAL A 140 -35.91 -37.67 6.43
C VAL A 140 -36.29 -39.15 6.41
N PRO A 141 -36.63 -39.75 7.57
CA PRO A 141 -37.16 -41.10 7.57
C PRO A 141 -38.31 -41.17 6.56
N PRO A 142 -38.40 -42.22 5.72
CA PRO A 142 -39.54 -42.34 4.82
C PRO A 142 -40.81 -42.25 5.65
N ALA A 143 -41.73 -41.36 5.24
CA ALA A 143 -43.02 -41.22 5.90
C ALA A 143 -43.68 -42.59 6.03
N THR A 144 -44.13 -42.91 7.23
CA THR A 144 -44.81 -44.17 7.48
C THR A 144 -46.27 -44.06 7.03
N PRO A 145 -46.95 -45.18 6.70
CA PRO A 145 -48.37 -45.16 6.36
C PRO A 145 -49.26 -44.56 7.49
N GLU A 146 -48.78 -44.56 8.74
CA GLU A 146 -49.46 -43.90 9.87
C GLU A 146 -49.35 -42.38 9.79
N ASP A 147 -48.21 -41.83 9.37
CA ASP A 147 -48.02 -40.38 9.21
C ASP A 147 -48.98 -39.83 8.13
N ASP A 148 -49.14 -40.57 7.03
CA ASP A 148 -50.05 -40.20 5.93
C ASP A 148 -51.53 -40.22 6.37
N ALA A 149 -51.90 -41.16 7.25
CA ALA A 149 -53.25 -41.25 7.79
C ALA A 149 -53.55 -40.09 8.75
N LEU A 150 -52.60 -39.72 9.61
CA LEU A 150 -52.72 -38.59 10.53
C LEU A 150 -52.86 -37.25 9.81
N VAL A 151 -52.08 -37.05 8.73
CA VAL A 151 -52.18 -35.83 7.92
C VAL A 151 -53.55 -35.73 7.25
N ARG A 152 -54.09 -36.85 6.75
CA ARG A 152 -55.40 -36.87 6.10
C ARG A 152 -56.53 -36.53 7.08
N GLU A 153 -56.50 -37.11 8.28
CA GLU A 153 -57.49 -36.83 9.31
C GLU A 153 -57.43 -35.37 9.81
N ALA A 154 -56.23 -34.77 9.84
CA ALA A 154 -56.07 -33.37 10.18
C ALA A 154 -56.72 -32.45 9.13
N LEU A 155 -56.56 -32.76 7.84
CA LEU A 155 -57.15 -31.98 6.75
C LEU A 155 -58.68 -32.08 6.72
N GLU A 156 -59.24 -33.27 6.96
CA GLU A 156 -60.69 -33.47 7.02
C GLU A 156 -61.33 -32.69 8.18
N ARG A 157 -60.64 -32.59 9.32
CA ARG A 157 -61.09 -31.80 10.48
C ARG A 157 -61.07 -30.28 10.20
N GLU A 158 -60.12 -29.80 9.41
CA GLU A 158 -60.07 -28.39 9.01
C GLU A 158 -61.15 -28.05 7.98
N GLU A 159 -61.50 -28.99 7.10
CA GLU A 159 -62.55 -28.80 6.08
C GLU A 159 -63.96 -28.80 6.70
N ASP A 160 -64.22 -29.68 7.67
CA ASP A 160 -65.52 -29.74 8.39
C ASP A 160 -65.74 -28.54 9.33
N SER A 161 -64.66 -27.85 9.72
CA SER A 161 -64.73 -26.64 10.55
C SER A 161 -64.98 -25.35 9.75
N ARG A 162 -65.07 -25.41 8.41
CA ARG A 162 -65.17 -24.24 7.53
C ARG A 162 -66.54 -24.08 6.88
#